data_AF-A0A845T0Q2-F1
#
_entry.id   AF-A0A845T0Q2-F1
#
_cell.length_a   1.000
_cell.length_b   1.000
_cell.length_c   1.000
_cell.angle_alpha   90.00
_cell.angle_beta   90.00
_cell.angle_gamma   90.00
#
_symmetry.space_group_name_H-M   'P 1'
#
loop_
_entity.id
_entity.type
_entity.pdbx_description
1 polymer ?
#
loop_
_entity_poly.entity_id
_entity_poly.type
_entity_poly.pdbx_seq_one_letter_code
_entity_poly.pdbx_strand_id
1 'polypeptide(L)'
;MSFETFTKGMQDANEMLNRNFAATETQLSNKAALGEFKTLQSDYYAGTVITEFSSPRQLPHAGLYHIAAMTAEVNAHLDDAAYSMTDYNAGDFYAQLLTSFGIEHGGCAFGTLIVTSPRLAKKVWVARIWEYEIKEWVLLAHASAPQRFDLTLHNELLGRAKYSKDQFGMVWLDFNIYKSETEDHISHNILVGYLPEGFRPKDNTLIPVWAGKGEGDNTKMMGNLILYPSGEIWFYVGYGIEVRSFAAQCGFYI
;
A
#
# COMPACT_ATOMS: atom_id res chain seq x y z
N MET A 1 38.97 34.14 -65.72
CA MET A 1 38.11 34.27 -64.52
C MET A 1 38.61 35.44 -63.71
N SER A 2 37.74 36.36 -63.29
CA SER A 2 38.14 37.48 -62.41
C SER A 2 38.28 36.99 -60.97
N PHE A 3 39.15 37.63 -60.18
CA PHE A 3 39.39 37.32 -58.77
C PHE A 3 38.09 37.34 -57.94
N GLU A 4 37.18 38.26 -58.25
CA GLU A 4 35.85 38.34 -57.61
C GLU A 4 34.99 37.09 -57.84
N THR A 5 35.03 36.51 -59.04
CA THR A 5 34.29 35.27 -59.33
C THR A 5 34.86 34.08 -58.54
N PHE A 6 36.18 34.04 -58.35
CA PHE A 6 36.83 33.01 -57.56
C PHE A 6 36.48 33.13 -56.06
N THR A 7 36.55 34.34 -55.49
CA THR A 7 36.23 34.58 -54.08
C THR A 7 34.75 34.30 -53.77
N LYS A 8 33.84 34.70 -54.67
CA LYS A 8 32.42 34.38 -54.55
C LYS A 8 32.17 32.88 -54.60
N GLY A 9 32.83 32.15 -55.51
CA GLY A 9 32.74 30.69 -55.58
C GLY A 9 33.20 30.00 -54.29
N MET A 10 34.24 30.51 -53.62
CA MET A 10 34.68 29.99 -52.33
C MET A 10 33.69 30.30 -51.20
N GLN A 11 33.08 31.50 -51.19
CA GLN A 11 32.05 31.85 -50.21
C GLN A 11 30.80 30.99 -50.37
N ASP A 12 30.31 30.84 -51.59
CA ASP A 12 29.15 29.99 -51.91
C ASP A 12 29.41 28.52 -51.52
N ALA A 13 30.64 28.03 -51.75
CA ALA A 13 31.05 26.69 -51.34
C ALA A 13 31.05 26.54 -49.80
N ASN A 14 31.59 27.51 -49.06
CA ASN A 14 31.59 27.49 -47.59
C ASN A 14 30.18 27.57 -47.00
N GLU A 15 29.29 28.40 -47.56
CA GLU A 15 27.90 28.49 -47.14
C GLU A 15 27.14 27.19 -47.38
N MET A 16 27.39 26.53 -48.51
CA MET A 16 26.83 25.21 -48.80
C MET A 16 27.37 24.15 -47.81
N LEU A 17 28.65 24.20 -47.48
CA LEU A 17 29.28 23.28 -46.53
C LEU A 17 28.68 23.42 -45.12
N ASN A 18 28.53 24.66 -44.65
CA ASN A 18 27.93 24.95 -43.35
C ASN A 18 26.47 24.50 -43.25
N ARG A 19 25.68 24.71 -44.32
CA ARG A 19 24.29 24.22 -44.39
C ARG A 19 24.21 22.69 -44.32
N ASN A 20 25.12 21.99 -45.02
CA ASN A 20 25.16 20.53 -45.01
C ASN A 20 25.54 19.98 -43.63
N PHE A 21 26.47 20.63 -42.92
CA PHE A 21 26.81 20.24 -41.55
C PHE A 21 25.63 20.42 -40.59
N ALA A 22 24.96 21.58 -40.61
CA ALA A 22 23.81 21.83 -39.74
C ALA A 22 22.64 20.83 -39.99
N ALA A 23 22.39 20.48 -41.26
CA ALA A 23 21.39 19.48 -41.62
C ALA A 23 21.75 18.09 -41.10
N THR A 24 23.03 17.71 -41.21
CA THR A 24 23.53 16.41 -40.73
C THR A 24 23.45 16.33 -39.20
N GLU A 25 23.83 17.39 -38.50
CA GLU A 25 23.73 17.47 -37.04
C GLU A 25 22.28 17.30 -36.57
N THR A 26 21.33 17.96 -37.23
CA THR A 26 19.90 17.82 -36.92
C THR A 26 19.40 16.38 -37.12
N GLN A 27 19.81 15.72 -38.21
CA GLN A 27 19.45 14.33 -38.48
C GLN A 27 20.04 13.37 -37.45
N LEU A 28 21.29 13.59 -37.04
CA LEU A 28 21.95 12.79 -36.00
C LEU A 28 21.27 12.96 -34.65
N SER A 29 20.93 14.19 -34.25
CA SER A 29 20.19 14.48 -33.02
C SER A 29 18.80 13.83 -32.99
N ASN A 30 18.05 13.90 -34.10
CA ASN A 30 16.75 13.24 -34.21
C ASN A 30 16.86 11.71 -34.11
N LYS A 31 17.92 11.12 -34.69
CA LYS A 31 18.17 9.68 -34.62
C LYS A 31 18.58 9.24 -33.21
N ALA A 32 19.37 10.05 -32.50
CA ALA A 32 19.73 9.83 -31.11
C ALA A 32 18.48 9.83 -30.21
N ALA A 33 17.62 10.85 -30.33
CA ALA A 33 16.36 10.95 -29.59
C ALA A 33 15.41 9.76 -29.84
N LEU A 34 15.31 9.28 -31.09
CA LEU A 34 14.53 8.08 -31.41
C LEU A 34 15.14 6.81 -30.80
N GLY A 35 16.47 6.73 -30.71
CA GLY A 35 17.17 5.64 -30.03
C GLY A 35 16.85 5.61 -28.54
N GLU A 36 16.98 6.75 -27.87
CA GLU A 36 16.63 6.92 -26.46
C GLU A 36 15.17 6.55 -26.17
N PHE A 37 14.24 7.01 -27.01
CA PHE A 37 12.82 6.66 -26.89
C PHE A 37 12.58 5.15 -26.98
N LYS A 38 13.23 4.46 -27.92
CA LYS A 38 13.09 3.00 -28.07
C LYS A 38 13.69 2.23 -26.90
N THR A 39 14.80 2.71 -26.35
CA THR A 39 15.40 2.13 -25.14
C THR A 39 14.47 2.31 -23.94
N LEU A 40 13.95 3.51 -23.70
CA LEU A 40 12.97 3.77 -22.64
C LEU A 40 11.72 2.91 -22.79
N GLN A 41 11.22 2.76 -24.02
CA GLN A 41 10.08 1.89 -24.30
C GLN A 41 10.41 0.43 -23.97
N SER A 42 11.57 -0.07 -24.41
CA SER A 42 12.03 -1.43 -24.11
C SER A 42 12.17 -1.65 -22.60
N ASP A 43 12.80 -0.73 -21.88
CA ASP A 43 13.04 -0.81 -20.44
C ASP A 43 11.72 -0.71 -19.65
N TYR A 44 10.75 0.06 -20.14
CA TYR A 44 9.41 0.10 -19.58
C TYR A 44 8.68 -1.25 -19.70
N TYR A 45 8.97 -2.06 -20.73
CA TYR A 45 8.32 -3.36 -20.94
C TYR A 45 9.13 -4.56 -20.41
N ALA A 46 10.47 -4.48 -20.40
CA ALA A 46 11.37 -5.55 -20.00
C ALA A 46 11.98 -5.35 -18.60
N GLY A 47 12.01 -4.11 -18.10
CA GLY A 47 12.68 -3.71 -16.88
C GLY A 47 14.18 -3.51 -17.05
N THR A 48 14.73 -2.40 -16.57
CA THR A 48 16.19 -2.20 -16.46
C THR A 48 16.74 -3.09 -15.34
N VAL A 49 17.82 -3.84 -15.58
CA VAL A 49 18.42 -4.73 -14.58
C VAL A 49 19.47 -4.00 -13.76
N ILE A 50 19.33 -4.05 -12.43
CA ILE A 50 20.31 -3.56 -11.46
C ILE A 50 20.80 -4.77 -10.65
N THR A 51 22.08 -5.11 -10.78
CA THR A 51 22.65 -6.28 -10.08
C THR A 51 22.68 -6.08 -8.57
N GLU A 52 23.07 -4.89 -8.13
CA GLU A 52 23.17 -4.54 -6.72
C GLU A 52 22.75 -3.08 -6.53
N PHE A 53 21.61 -2.86 -5.89
CA PHE A 53 21.04 -1.54 -5.65
C PHE A 53 21.45 -1.01 -4.28
N SER A 54 22.02 0.19 -4.27
CA SER A 54 22.48 0.90 -3.08
C SER A 54 21.97 2.34 -3.03
N SER A 55 21.61 2.94 -4.17
CA SER A 55 21.18 4.33 -4.21
C SER A 55 20.26 4.64 -5.41
N PRO A 56 19.30 5.57 -5.23
CA PRO A 56 18.53 6.19 -6.32
C PRO A 56 19.36 6.74 -7.48
N ARG A 57 20.66 6.98 -7.30
CA ARG A 57 21.60 7.34 -8.38
C ARG A 57 21.67 6.31 -9.50
N GLN A 58 21.31 5.05 -9.22
CA GLN A 58 21.29 3.95 -10.18
C GLN A 58 19.98 3.86 -10.97
N LEU A 59 19.02 4.78 -10.75
CA LEU A 59 17.72 4.81 -11.42
C LEU A 59 17.70 5.93 -12.48
N PRO A 60 18.17 5.69 -13.72
CA PRO A 60 18.38 6.74 -14.72
C PRO A 60 17.09 7.42 -15.21
N HIS A 61 15.92 6.77 -15.08
CA HIS A 61 14.63 7.30 -15.54
C HIS A 61 13.45 6.68 -14.78
N ALA A 62 12.27 7.28 -14.85
CA ALA A 62 11.04 6.61 -14.43
C ALA A 62 10.82 5.32 -15.24
N GLY A 63 10.29 4.26 -14.62
CA GLY A 63 10.11 2.97 -15.30
C GLY A 63 10.18 1.75 -14.40
N LEU A 64 10.22 0.58 -15.04
CA LEU A 64 10.32 -0.72 -14.37
C LEU A 64 11.79 -1.14 -14.21
N TYR A 65 12.07 -1.80 -13.10
CA TYR A 65 13.41 -2.27 -12.73
C TYR A 65 13.34 -3.69 -12.18
N HIS A 66 14.32 -4.51 -12.55
CA HIS A 66 14.63 -5.77 -11.88
C HIS A 66 15.91 -5.59 -11.06
N ILE A 67 15.81 -5.69 -9.75
CA ILE A 67 16.91 -5.47 -8.82
C ILE A 67 17.28 -6.83 -8.22
N ALA A 68 18.42 -7.39 -8.60
CA ALA A 68 18.80 -8.73 -8.17
C ALA A 68 19.12 -8.79 -6.66
N ALA A 69 19.75 -7.76 -6.12
CA ALA A 69 20.02 -7.60 -4.69
C ALA A 69 20.00 -6.12 -4.27
N MET A 70 19.71 -5.86 -3.00
CA MET A 70 19.92 -4.55 -2.37
C MET A 70 20.98 -4.64 -1.29
N THR A 71 21.72 -3.56 -1.10
CA THR A 71 22.69 -3.43 0.00
C THR A 71 22.05 -2.72 1.20
N ALA A 72 22.74 -2.71 2.35
CA ALA A 72 22.27 -1.98 3.53
C ALA A 72 22.19 -0.45 3.32
N GLU A 73 22.88 0.09 2.29
CA GLU A 73 22.88 1.52 1.96
C GLU A 73 21.50 2.09 1.66
N VAL A 74 20.55 1.24 1.23
CA VAL A 74 19.16 1.65 1.01
C VAL A 74 18.46 2.15 2.28
N ASN A 75 19.05 1.91 3.46
CA ASN A 75 18.58 2.38 4.77
C ASN A 75 19.55 3.37 5.45
N ALA A 76 20.67 3.77 4.81
CA ALA A 76 21.72 4.53 5.48
C ALA A 76 21.37 6.01 5.76
N HIS A 77 20.42 6.58 5.01
CA HIS A 77 20.14 8.02 4.98
C HIS A 77 18.68 8.39 5.30
N LEU A 78 18.01 7.53 6.07
CA LEU A 78 16.61 7.71 6.46
C LEU A 78 16.45 8.93 7.39
N ASP A 79 15.32 9.63 7.30
CA ASP A 79 14.96 10.71 8.21
C ASP A 79 14.70 10.17 9.64
N ASP A 80 14.18 8.94 9.74
CA ASP A 80 14.01 8.17 10.97
C ASP A 80 14.29 6.68 10.70
N ALA A 81 15.11 6.06 11.55
CA ALA A 81 15.48 4.64 11.45
C ALA A 81 14.27 3.68 11.58
N ALA A 82 13.16 4.13 12.19
CA ALA A 82 11.91 3.37 12.24
C ALA A 82 11.32 3.08 10.86
N TYR A 83 11.68 3.86 9.84
CA TYR A 83 11.24 3.69 8.45
C TYR A 83 12.24 2.88 7.61
N SER A 84 12.93 1.92 8.22
CA SER A 84 13.85 1.03 7.51
C SER A 84 13.10 -0.06 6.74
N MET A 85 13.53 -0.35 5.51
CA MET A 85 13.11 -1.55 4.80
C MET A 85 13.81 -2.76 5.43
N THR A 86 13.06 -3.56 6.20
CA THR A 86 13.62 -4.73 6.88
C THR A 86 13.90 -5.91 5.95
N ASP A 87 13.26 -5.93 4.77
CA ASP A 87 13.30 -7.04 3.81
C ASP A 87 14.33 -6.86 2.68
N TYR A 88 15.20 -5.85 2.75
CA TYR A 88 16.14 -5.48 1.66
C TYR A 88 17.08 -6.62 1.24
N ASN A 89 17.35 -7.58 2.12
CA ASN A 89 18.24 -8.71 1.88
C ASN A 89 17.57 -9.93 1.21
N ALA A 90 16.26 -9.87 0.93
CA ALA A 90 15.54 -11.00 0.31
C ALA A 90 16.03 -11.32 -1.13
N GLY A 91 16.45 -10.27 -1.85
CA GLY A 91 16.87 -10.34 -3.25
C GLY A 91 15.70 -10.50 -4.23
N ASP A 92 16.03 -10.46 -5.52
CA ASP A 92 15.09 -10.64 -6.63
C ASP A 92 13.86 -9.73 -6.52
N PHE A 93 14.10 -8.43 -6.60
CA PHE A 93 13.07 -7.41 -6.47
C PHE A 93 12.62 -6.91 -7.83
N TYR A 94 11.33 -6.58 -7.91
CA TYR A 94 10.72 -5.88 -9.03
C TYR A 94 10.28 -4.52 -8.51
N ALA A 95 10.77 -3.46 -9.14
CA ALA A 95 10.54 -2.11 -8.70
C ALA A 95 9.95 -1.25 -9.84
N GLN A 96 9.15 -0.27 -9.45
CA GLN A 96 8.62 0.74 -10.35
C GLN A 96 8.91 2.13 -9.78
N LEU A 97 9.67 2.92 -10.53
CA LEU A 97 9.87 4.33 -10.24
C LEU A 97 8.76 5.12 -10.94
N LEU A 98 7.86 5.73 -10.17
CA LEU A 98 6.70 6.44 -10.70
C LEU A 98 7.07 7.77 -11.38
N THR A 99 8.04 8.48 -10.80
CA THR A 99 8.53 9.76 -11.29
C THR A 99 10.03 9.86 -11.04
N SER A 100 10.74 10.55 -11.93
CA SER A 100 12.16 10.87 -11.77
C SER A 100 12.39 12.35 -12.07
N PHE A 101 12.86 13.11 -11.09
CA PHE A 101 13.29 14.50 -11.28
C PHE A 101 14.78 14.62 -11.00
N GLY A 102 15.45 15.54 -11.72
CA GLY A 102 16.87 15.88 -11.50
C GLY A 102 17.87 14.92 -12.16
N ILE A 103 17.78 14.73 -13.48
CA ILE A 103 18.71 13.86 -14.24
C ILE A 103 20.09 14.48 -14.52
N GLU A 104 20.31 15.76 -14.15
CA GLU A 104 21.53 16.52 -14.49
C GLU A 104 22.82 15.89 -13.94
N HIS A 105 22.72 14.98 -12.96
CA HIS A 105 23.85 14.25 -12.39
C HIS A 105 23.72 12.72 -12.48
N GLY A 106 22.79 12.22 -13.30
CA GLY A 106 22.47 10.80 -13.38
C GLY A 106 21.64 10.30 -12.18
N GLY A 107 20.68 9.43 -12.48
CA GLY A 107 19.81 8.83 -11.47
C GLY A 107 18.59 9.67 -11.09
N CYS A 108 17.96 9.32 -9.98
CA CYS A 108 16.74 9.95 -9.48
C CYS A 108 17.03 10.81 -8.24
N ALA A 109 16.85 12.13 -8.34
CA ALA A 109 17.00 13.05 -7.21
C ALA A 109 15.74 13.08 -6.34
N PHE A 110 14.56 13.10 -6.97
CA PHE A 110 13.26 13.12 -6.29
C PHE A 110 12.29 12.18 -6.97
N GLY A 111 11.59 11.36 -6.19
CA GLY A 111 10.62 10.40 -6.71
C GLY A 111 10.04 9.45 -5.68
N THR A 112 9.20 8.54 -6.18
CA THR A 112 8.58 7.47 -5.39
C THR A 112 8.87 6.13 -6.05
N LEU A 113 9.50 5.23 -5.30
CA LEU A 113 9.86 3.89 -5.75
C LEU A 113 8.96 2.86 -5.07
N ILE A 114 8.22 2.09 -5.85
CA ILE A 114 7.45 0.94 -5.35
C ILE A 114 8.30 -0.31 -5.56
N VAL A 115 8.40 -1.18 -4.56
CA VAL A 115 9.23 -2.39 -4.58
C VAL A 115 8.43 -3.58 -4.08
N THR A 116 8.50 -4.68 -4.84
CA THR A 116 7.99 -5.99 -4.43
C THR A 116 9.00 -7.09 -4.80
N SER A 117 8.76 -8.32 -4.36
CA SER A 117 9.57 -9.47 -4.74
C SER A 117 8.71 -10.74 -4.68
N PRO A 118 8.88 -11.71 -5.60
CA PRO A 118 8.26 -13.03 -5.48
C PRO A 118 8.72 -13.78 -4.22
N ARG A 119 9.85 -13.40 -3.62
CA ARG A 119 10.35 -13.96 -2.36
C ARG A 119 9.66 -13.37 -1.14
N LEU A 120 9.01 -12.21 -1.30
CA LEU A 120 8.27 -11.53 -0.24
C LEU A 120 6.79 -11.86 -0.37
N ALA A 121 6.34 -12.83 0.41
CA ALA A 121 4.93 -13.16 0.47
C ALA A 121 4.12 -11.96 0.98
N LYS A 122 3.26 -11.42 0.12
CA LYS A 122 2.22 -10.45 0.48
C LYS A 122 2.73 -9.11 1.02
N LYS A 123 3.89 -8.66 0.55
CA LYS A 123 4.51 -7.38 0.93
C LYS A 123 4.77 -6.47 -0.27
N VAL A 124 4.53 -5.18 -0.08
CA VAL A 124 4.88 -4.11 -1.02
C VAL A 124 5.47 -2.95 -0.24
N TRP A 125 6.70 -2.59 -0.58
CA TRP A 125 7.43 -1.47 0.01
C TRP A 125 7.34 -0.25 -0.90
N VAL A 126 7.30 0.93 -0.29
CA VAL A 126 7.34 2.22 -0.98
C VAL A 126 8.42 3.08 -0.36
N ALA A 127 9.34 3.57 -1.18
CA ALA A 127 10.37 4.52 -0.79
C ALA A 127 10.04 5.92 -1.27
N ARG A 128 10.29 6.92 -0.41
CA ARG A 128 10.44 8.32 -0.83
C ARG A 128 11.91 8.60 -1.11
N ILE A 129 12.17 9.10 -2.30
CA ILE A 129 13.50 9.53 -2.75
C ILE A 129 13.58 11.05 -2.63
N TRP A 130 14.61 11.54 -1.95
CA TRP A 130 14.92 12.97 -1.83
C TRP A 130 16.42 13.20 -1.92
N GLU A 131 16.85 14.14 -2.76
CA GLU A 131 18.25 14.47 -3.00
C GLU A 131 19.15 13.25 -3.25
N TYR A 132 18.66 12.31 -4.08
CA TYR A 132 19.35 11.06 -4.46
C TYR A 132 19.52 10.04 -3.32
N GLU A 133 18.83 10.24 -2.21
CA GLU A 133 18.81 9.35 -1.05
C GLU A 133 17.41 8.82 -0.79
N ILE A 134 17.33 7.67 -0.12
CA ILE A 134 16.06 7.14 0.37
C ILE A 134 15.85 7.66 1.79
N LYS A 135 14.76 8.39 1.99
CA LYS A 135 14.46 9.05 3.28
C LYS A 135 13.52 8.28 4.17
N GLU A 136 12.71 7.41 3.58
CA GLU A 136 11.75 6.58 4.30
C GLU A 136 11.39 5.38 3.43
N TRP A 137 11.14 4.26 4.10
CA TRP A 137 10.43 3.12 3.56
C TRP A 137 9.12 2.92 4.32
N VAL A 138 8.04 2.74 3.57
CA VAL A 138 6.73 2.41 4.09
C VAL A 138 6.32 1.05 3.54
N LEU A 139 6.01 0.11 4.42
CA LEU A 139 5.40 -1.16 4.05
C LEU A 139 3.89 -0.96 3.89
N LEU A 140 3.38 -0.95 2.67
CA LEU A 140 1.96 -0.65 2.38
C LEU A 140 1.01 -1.81 2.67
N ALA A 141 1.50 -3.06 2.68
CA ALA A 141 0.65 -4.20 3.01
C ALA A 141 1.43 -5.40 3.55
N HIS A 142 0.88 -6.05 4.56
CA HIS A 142 0.92 -7.47 4.85
C HIS A 142 -0.46 -8.04 4.49
N ALA A 143 -0.61 -8.82 3.42
CA ALA A 143 -1.85 -9.59 3.22
C ALA A 143 -1.90 -10.86 4.13
N SER A 144 -1.30 -10.82 5.31
CA SER A 144 -1.53 -11.82 6.35
C SER A 144 -2.97 -11.70 6.84
N ALA A 145 -3.67 -12.84 6.96
CA ALA A 145 -4.99 -12.84 7.57
C ALA A 145 -4.87 -12.23 8.98
N PRO A 146 -5.72 -11.27 9.35
CA PRO A 146 -5.63 -10.64 10.65
C PRO A 146 -5.75 -11.71 11.73
N GLN A 147 -4.91 -11.62 12.76
CA GLN A 147 -4.94 -12.56 13.86
C GLN A 147 -6.32 -12.47 14.54
N ARG A 148 -6.97 -13.63 14.68
CA ARG A 148 -8.28 -13.75 15.32
C ARG A 148 -8.10 -14.13 16.78
N PHE A 149 -8.79 -13.42 17.65
CA PHE A 149 -8.81 -13.63 19.08
C PHE A 149 -10.21 -13.97 19.54
N ASP A 150 -10.32 -14.79 20.58
CA ASP A 150 -11.60 -15.05 21.24
C ASP A 150 -11.92 -13.92 22.21
N LEU A 151 -13.18 -13.46 22.18
CA LEU A 151 -13.71 -12.49 23.13
C LEU A 151 -14.24 -13.24 24.35
N THR A 152 -13.82 -12.83 25.55
CA THR A 152 -14.43 -13.33 26.79
C THR A 152 -15.87 -12.82 26.89
N LEU A 153 -16.82 -13.76 26.95
CA LEU A 153 -18.23 -13.46 27.11
C LEU A 153 -18.60 -13.29 28.59
N HIS A 154 -19.48 -12.34 28.86
CA HIS A 154 -20.01 -12.04 30.19
C HIS A 154 -21.48 -12.46 30.33
N ASN A 155 -22.02 -12.41 31.55
CA ASN A 155 -23.42 -12.69 31.85
C ASN A 155 -23.91 -14.04 31.31
N GLU A 156 -23.08 -15.08 31.44
CA GLU A 156 -23.42 -16.46 31.03
C GLU A 156 -23.80 -16.58 29.54
N LEU A 157 -23.35 -15.63 28.72
CA LEU A 157 -23.46 -15.71 27.28
C LEU A 157 -22.49 -16.77 26.75
N LEU A 158 -22.97 -17.57 25.81
CA LEU A 158 -22.23 -18.64 25.16
C LEU A 158 -22.17 -18.40 23.65
N GLY A 159 -21.32 -19.17 22.98
CA GLY A 159 -21.21 -19.19 21.53
C GLY A 159 -19.89 -18.63 21.02
N ARG A 160 -19.87 -18.30 19.73
CA ARG A 160 -18.68 -17.81 19.04
C ARG A 160 -18.65 -16.30 19.12
N ALA A 161 -17.67 -15.75 19.83
CA ALA A 161 -17.38 -14.33 19.78
C ALA A 161 -15.90 -14.12 19.49
N LYS A 162 -15.60 -13.63 18.30
CA LYS A 162 -14.22 -13.39 17.86
C LYS A 162 -14.04 -11.95 17.44
N TYR A 163 -12.84 -11.44 17.63
CA TYR A 163 -12.42 -10.15 17.10
C TYR A 163 -11.05 -10.27 16.41
N SER A 164 -10.78 -9.35 15.49
CA SER A 164 -9.48 -9.24 14.82
C SER A 164 -9.27 -7.81 14.37
N LYS A 165 -8.03 -7.42 14.09
CA LYS A 165 -7.69 -6.10 13.55
C LYS A 165 -6.79 -6.28 12.35
N ASP A 166 -7.13 -5.62 11.26
CA ASP A 166 -6.24 -5.58 10.10
C ASP A 166 -5.20 -4.47 10.22
N GLN A 167 -4.26 -4.48 9.28
CA GLN A 167 -3.17 -3.51 9.22
C GLN A 167 -3.63 -2.07 8.97
N PHE A 168 -4.84 -1.86 8.47
CA PHE A 168 -5.40 -0.54 8.18
C PHE A 168 -6.20 0.01 9.37
N GLY A 169 -6.19 -0.70 10.50
CA GLY A 169 -6.91 -0.29 11.70
C GLY A 169 -8.39 -0.68 11.70
N MET A 170 -8.88 -1.45 10.73
CA MET A 170 -10.23 -1.99 10.78
C MET A 170 -10.30 -3.12 11.81
N VAL A 171 -11.15 -2.96 12.80
CA VAL A 171 -11.49 -4.01 13.76
C VAL A 171 -12.71 -4.76 13.27
N TRP A 172 -12.59 -6.06 13.11
CA TRP A 172 -13.67 -6.98 12.72
C TRP A 172 -14.20 -7.74 13.92
N LEU A 173 -15.52 -7.81 14.06
CA LEU A 173 -16.23 -8.64 15.02
C LEU A 173 -17.00 -9.74 14.30
N ASP A 174 -16.89 -10.97 14.79
CA ASP A 174 -17.61 -12.15 14.32
C ASP A 174 -18.30 -12.83 15.51
N PHE A 175 -19.57 -12.49 15.70
CA PHE A 175 -20.41 -12.93 16.81
C PHE A 175 -21.52 -13.86 16.33
N ASN A 176 -21.70 -14.95 17.06
CA ASN A 176 -22.85 -15.82 17.06
C ASN A 176 -23.04 -16.27 18.51
N ILE A 177 -23.85 -15.52 19.24
CA ILE A 177 -23.97 -15.57 20.70
C ILE A 177 -25.38 -16.00 21.06
N TYR A 178 -25.51 -16.83 22.08
CA TYR A 178 -26.78 -17.30 22.62
C TYR A 178 -26.71 -17.38 24.15
N LYS A 179 -27.87 -17.34 24.79
CA LYS A 179 -27.99 -17.59 26.23
C LYS A 179 -27.95 -19.10 26.49
N SER A 180 -27.43 -19.51 27.66
CA SER A 180 -27.39 -20.89 28.18
C SER A 180 -28.56 -21.77 27.73
N GLU A 181 -28.33 -23.07 27.55
CA GLU A 181 -29.38 -24.06 27.23
C GLU A 181 -30.52 -24.10 28.25
N THR A 182 -30.30 -23.62 29.48
CA THR A 182 -31.24 -23.69 30.60
C THR A 182 -31.95 -22.37 30.94
N GLU A 183 -31.61 -21.25 30.30
CA GLU A 183 -32.28 -19.96 30.50
C GLU A 183 -33.06 -19.53 29.26
N ASP A 184 -34.22 -18.93 29.47
CA ASP A 184 -35.23 -18.81 28.41
C ASP A 184 -35.06 -17.61 27.47
N HIS A 185 -34.27 -16.58 27.84
CA HIS A 185 -34.05 -15.40 27.00
C HIS A 185 -32.94 -14.46 27.51
N ILE A 186 -32.40 -13.67 26.58
CA ILE A 186 -31.66 -12.43 26.81
C ILE A 186 -32.71 -11.31 26.91
N SER A 187 -32.80 -10.71 28.09
CA SER A 187 -33.62 -9.52 28.33
C SER A 187 -32.85 -8.25 27.99
N HIS A 188 -33.58 -7.14 27.90
CA HIS A 188 -33.07 -5.82 27.52
C HIS A 188 -31.74 -5.45 28.24
N ASN A 189 -30.76 -4.96 27.48
CA ASN A 189 -29.48 -4.40 27.95
C ASN A 189 -28.59 -5.40 28.68
N ILE A 190 -27.83 -6.17 27.92
CA ILE A 190 -26.84 -7.10 28.48
C ILE A 190 -25.43 -6.73 28.05
N LEU A 191 -24.50 -6.72 29.01
CA LEU A 191 -23.08 -6.62 28.72
C LEU A 191 -22.63 -7.94 28.06
N VAL A 192 -22.05 -7.84 26.86
CA VAL A 192 -21.52 -8.96 26.09
C VAL A 192 -20.08 -9.26 26.50
N GLY A 193 -19.25 -8.22 26.61
CA GLY A 193 -17.85 -8.33 26.99
C GLY A 193 -17.08 -7.03 26.76
N TYR A 194 -15.75 -7.14 26.75
CA TYR A 194 -14.84 -6.00 26.63
C TYR A 194 -13.82 -6.20 25.51
N LEU A 195 -13.66 -5.20 24.64
CA LEU A 195 -12.52 -5.11 23.72
C LEU A 195 -11.27 -4.62 24.46
N PRO A 196 -10.12 -5.30 24.26
CA PRO A 196 -8.87 -4.84 24.83
C PRO A 196 -8.40 -3.53 24.19
N GLU A 197 -7.52 -2.83 24.89
CA GLU A 197 -6.86 -1.63 24.38
C GLU A 197 -6.16 -1.93 23.04
N GLY A 198 -6.22 -1.00 22.10
CA GLY A 198 -5.75 -1.19 20.71
C GLY A 198 -6.79 -1.78 19.74
N PHE A 199 -7.96 -2.21 20.24
CA PHE A 199 -9.12 -2.68 19.44
C PHE A 199 -10.41 -1.87 19.73
N ARG A 200 -10.37 -0.92 20.65
CA ARG A 200 -11.54 -0.13 21.08
C ARG A 200 -11.87 0.95 20.04
N PRO A 201 -13.16 1.24 19.80
CA PRO A 201 -13.53 2.34 18.92
C PRO A 201 -13.15 3.69 19.54
N LYS A 202 -12.97 4.70 18.69
CA LYS A 202 -12.69 6.07 19.13
C LYS A 202 -13.92 6.76 19.73
N ASP A 203 -15.08 6.49 19.14
CA ASP A 203 -16.38 7.03 19.53
C ASP A 203 -17.38 5.89 19.75
N ASN A 204 -18.52 6.18 20.39
CA ASN A 204 -19.59 5.19 20.54
C ASN A 204 -20.02 4.68 19.16
N THR A 205 -19.86 3.37 18.94
CA THR A 205 -20.16 2.73 17.66
C THR A 205 -21.38 1.83 17.82
N LEU A 206 -22.45 2.16 17.09
CA LEU A 206 -23.67 1.36 17.05
C LEU A 206 -23.63 0.41 15.85
N ILE A 207 -23.86 -0.87 16.13
CA ILE A 207 -23.81 -1.95 15.13
C ILE A 207 -25.16 -2.66 15.12
N PRO A 208 -25.93 -2.61 14.02
CA PRO A 208 -27.15 -3.39 13.90
C PRO A 208 -26.82 -4.88 13.83
N VAL A 209 -27.58 -5.71 14.55
CA VAL A 209 -27.37 -7.16 14.62
C VAL A 209 -28.65 -7.93 14.40
N TRP A 210 -28.50 -9.15 13.88
CA TRP A 210 -29.62 -10.07 13.74
C TRP A 210 -29.87 -10.79 15.06
N ALA A 211 -31.05 -10.63 15.65
CA ALA A 211 -31.46 -11.34 16.85
C ALA A 211 -32.56 -12.36 16.53
N GLY A 212 -32.47 -13.55 17.15
CA GLY A 212 -33.40 -14.66 16.96
C GLY A 212 -34.12 -15.03 18.25
N LYS A 213 -35.40 -15.41 18.14
CA LYS A 213 -36.25 -15.79 19.28
C LYS A 213 -36.07 -17.24 19.76
N GLY A 214 -35.52 -18.14 18.96
CA GLY A 214 -35.19 -19.52 19.38
C GLY A 214 -35.27 -20.54 18.24
N GLU A 215 -34.97 -21.81 18.52
CA GLU A 215 -34.97 -22.88 17.51
C GLU A 215 -36.36 -23.20 16.93
N GLY A 216 -37.43 -22.91 17.67
CA GLY A 216 -38.82 -23.08 17.20
C GLY A 216 -39.44 -21.81 16.58
N ASP A 217 -38.76 -20.67 16.65
CA ASP A 217 -39.24 -19.39 16.17
C ASP A 217 -38.18 -18.73 15.26
N ASN A 218 -38.38 -18.91 13.95
CA ASN A 218 -37.53 -18.35 12.91
C ASN A 218 -37.70 -16.84 12.72
N THR A 219 -38.52 -16.17 13.54
CA THR A 219 -38.65 -14.72 13.51
C THR A 219 -37.29 -14.09 13.79
N LYS A 220 -36.77 -13.37 12.79
CA LYS A 220 -35.58 -12.53 12.93
C LYS A 220 -36.01 -11.10 13.20
N MET A 221 -35.31 -10.45 14.11
CA MET A 221 -35.49 -9.04 14.42
C MET A 221 -34.15 -8.33 14.46
N MET A 222 -34.21 -7.00 14.45
CA MET A 222 -33.03 -6.17 14.62
C MET A 222 -32.78 -5.91 16.10
N GLY A 223 -31.59 -6.24 16.56
CA GLY A 223 -31.01 -5.70 17.80
C GLY A 223 -29.88 -4.73 17.46
N ASN A 224 -29.26 -4.17 18.48
CA ASN A 224 -28.09 -3.31 18.34
C ASN A 224 -27.01 -3.73 19.32
N LEU A 225 -25.76 -3.75 18.87
CA LEU A 225 -24.61 -3.66 19.76
C LEU A 225 -24.19 -2.19 19.85
N ILE A 226 -23.87 -1.73 21.06
CA ILE A 226 -23.19 -0.47 21.26
C ILE A 226 -21.82 -0.78 21.83
N LEU A 227 -20.80 -0.32 21.11
CA LEU A 227 -19.41 -0.42 21.53
C LEU A 227 -18.96 0.95 22.03
N TYR A 228 -18.46 0.98 23.26
CA TYR A 228 -17.98 2.21 23.89
C TYR A 228 -16.46 2.34 23.75
N PRO A 229 -15.91 3.58 23.79
CA PRO A 229 -14.47 3.80 23.85
C PRO A 229 -13.78 3.18 25.07
N SER A 230 -14.53 2.88 26.13
CA SER A 230 -14.08 2.09 27.29
C SER A 230 -13.75 0.63 26.93
N GLY A 231 -14.21 0.16 25.76
CA GLY A 231 -14.12 -1.22 25.29
C GLY A 231 -15.37 -2.04 25.58
N GLU A 232 -16.32 -1.52 26.36
CA GLU A 232 -17.57 -2.23 26.67
C GLU A 232 -18.40 -2.49 25.41
N ILE A 233 -18.89 -3.72 25.28
CA ILE A 233 -19.83 -4.13 24.23
C ILE A 233 -21.15 -4.49 24.89
N TRP A 234 -22.20 -3.75 24.56
CA TRP A 234 -23.54 -3.95 25.11
C TRP A 234 -24.52 -4.33 24.02
N PHE A 235 -25.37 -5.32 24.28
CA PHE A 235 -26.45 -5.71 23.39
C PHE A 235 -27.79 -5.15 23.86
N TYR A 236 -28.51 -4.53 22.92
CA TYR A 236 -29.78 -3.85 23.09
C TYR A 236 -30.83 -4.44 22.15
N VAL A 237 -32.01 -4.73 22.68
CA VAL A 237 -33.24 -5.05 21.93
C VAL A 237 -34.37 -4.17 22.43
N GLY A 238 -35.52 -4.12 21.77
CA GLY A 238 -36.65 -3.32 22.25
C GLY A 238 -37.08 -3.70 23.67
N TYR A 239 -37.60 -2.74 24.45
CA TYR A 239 -38.18 -3.04 25.76
C TYR A 239 -39.36 -4.02 25.62
N GLY A 240 -39.44 -5.02 26.50
CA GLY A 240 -40.46 -6.08 26.43
C GLY A 240 -40.24 -7.11 25.31
N ILE A 241 -39.08 -7.06 24.64
CA ILE A 241 -38.69 -8.05 23.63
C ILE A 241 -37.69 -9.03 24.24
N GLU A 242 -37.99 -10.30 24.10
CA GLU A 242 -37.13 -11.42 24.49
C GLU A 242 -36.51 -12.06 23.25
N VAL A 243 -35.21 -12.32 23.30
CA VAL A 243 -34.45 -13.01 22.25
C VAL A 243 -33.57 -14.09 22.87
N ARG A 244 -33.22 -15.14 22.13
CA ARG A 244 -32.31 -16.20 22.63
C ARG A 244 -30.90 -16.10 22.08
N SER A 245 -30.75 -15.50 20.91
CA SER A 245 -29.48 -15.40 20.22
C SER A 245 -29.36 -14.11 19.44
N PHE A 246 -28.12 -13.71 19.17
CA PHE A 246 -27.82 -12.68 18.20
C PHE A 246 -26.51 -12.97 17.47
N ALA A 247 -26.43 -12.51 16.22
CA ALA A 247 -25.26 -12.69 15.38
C ALA A 247 -24.91 -11.41 14.62
N ALA A 248 -23.62 -11.18 14.47
CA ALA A 248 -23.06 -10.02 13.79
C ALA A 248 -21.75 -10.38 13.11
N GLN A 249 -21.58 -9.93 11.86
CA GLN A 249 -20.29 -9.92 11.17
C GLN A 249 -20.10 -8.53 10.62
N CYS A 250 -19.23 -7.76 11.27
CA CYS A 250 -19.14 -6.32 11.05
C CYS A 250 -17.73 -5.81 11.34
N GLY A 251 -17.41 -4.64 10.80
CA GLY A 251 -16.15 -3.96 11.07
C GLY A 251 -16.34 -2.48 11.36
N PHE A 252 -15.43 -1.91 12.14
CA PHE A 252 -15.34 -0.48 12.40
C PHE A 252 -13.87 -0.04 12.45
N TYR A 253 -13.61 1.22 12.12
CA TYR A 253 -12.28 1.82 12.19
C TYR A 253 -12.00 2.38 13.57
N ILE A 254 -10.71 2.37 13.95
CA ILE A 254 -10.21 2.96 15.20
C ILE A 254 -9.10 3.98 14.93
#